data_AF-A0A6F9DH66-F1
#
_entry.id   AF-A0A6F9DH66-F1
#
_cell.length_a   1.000
_cell.length_b   1.000
_cell.length_c   1.000
_cell.angle_alpha   90.00
_cell.angle_beta   90.00
_cell.angle_gamma   90.00
#
_symmetry.space_group_name_H-M   'P 1'
#
loop_
_entity.id
_entity.type
_entity.pdbx_description
1 polymer ?
#
loop_
_entity_poly.entity_id
_entity_poly.type
_entity_poly.pdbx_seq_one_letter_code
_entity_poly.pdbx_strand_id
1 'polypeptide(L)'
;MVKESTFEEWKEWFVTVNQPSIAEMWRNQPTFLLANVLYLTMAAAALKFAVRNGGWNSRYTYMWFAALLHGIVTECVVYHLPDVNNFWHSQTPIIFVGKRFPLYIVLFYPATITHAFIAAEKLRLPWFVEPFAVGLFDVIIDFPYDIMGIKLLWWTWHDTDPNIADRHYWVPWTSYFFHMGFHSSFAALLCGSRYLLTGSADKQKSSGSFVLEMLCVIITGALSMAAAVIFQMLPIYHGLKDGFGIHSEVILFVVFALYAGIVLWFDRVPSEEARGNYQTPLSWTKRVFNESSLLIAIHYLFYMVLVVFAKPENEKSYGMHEPIGPASVKVDQYATSGVVYTKQKYLDPTNYDEGYFDFRCTELGEVKGTPNITAMPELVGEQWYAVCGIPFSNHAEYIVVVWSFCLLGLYAFYNAHARSARPPTKRKVGKLRGKSD
;
A
#
# COMPACT_ATOMS: atom_id res chain seq x y z
N MET A 1 -0.60 33.40 13.75
CA MET A 1 -2.00 33.67 13.35
C MET A 1 -1.96 33.81 11.82
N VAL A 2 -2.09 32.69 11.13
CA VAL A 2 -1.99 32.63 9.67
C VAL A 2 -3.21 33.35 9.12
N LYS A 3 -3.02 34.29 8.19
CA LYS A 3 -4.13 34.79 7.38
C LYS A 3 -4.64 33.60 6.56
N GLU A 4 -5.70 32.97 7.03
CA GLU A 4 -6.60 32.20 6.18
C GLU A 4 -7.07 33.18 5.10
N SER A 5 -6.38 33.16 3.96
CA SER A 5 -6.88 33.77 2.75
C SER A 5 -8.19 33.07 2.48
N THR A 6 -9.28 33.85 2.49
CA THR A 6 -10.59 33.38 2.10
C THR A 6 -10.66 33.15 0.58
N PHE A 7 -9.76 32.30 0.06
CA PHE A 7 -10.09 31.12 -0.70
C PHE A 7 -11.44 31.29 -1.49
N GLU A 8 -11.38 31.18 -2.81
CA GLU A 8 -12.52 30.69 -3.60
C GLU A 8 -12.63 29.17 -3.32
N GLU A 9 -12.87 28.87 -2.04
CA GLU A 9 -12.02 28.03 -1.17
C GLU A 9 -11.90 26.59 -1.60
N TRP A 10 -13.06 26.11 -1.96
CA TRP A 10 -13.35 24.73 -1.73
C TRP A 10 -12.95 23.91 -2.95
N LYS A 11 -13.01 24.51 -4.15
CA LYS A 11 -12.61 23.84 -5.38
C LYS A 11 -11.11 23.62 -5.43
N GLU A 12 -10.33 24.66 -5.14
CA GLU A 12 -8.86 24.57 -5.14
C GLU A 12 -8.34 23.66 -4.02
N TRP A 13 -9.00 23.72 -2.84
CA TRP A 13 -8.73 22.78 -1.77
C TRP A 13 -9.11 21.35 -2.15
N PHE A 14 -10.26 21.13 -2.79
CA PHE A 14 -10.73 19.78 -3.11
C PHE A 14 -9.92 19.14 -4.23
N VAL A 15 -9.63 19.86 -5.31
CA VAL A 15 -8.88 19.36 -6.47
C VAL A 15 -8.05 20.46 -7.13
N THR A 16 -6.77 20.17 -7.31
CA THR A 16 -5.86 20.96 -8.14
C THR A 16 -5.50 20.17 -9.38
N VAL A 17 -5.57 20.80 -10.55
CA VAL A 17 -5.27 20.19 -11.84
C VAL A 17 -4.18 20.98 -12.56
N ASN A 18 -3.25 20.25 -13.18
CA ASN A 18 -2.14 20.76 -14.00
C ASN A 18 -1.20 21.72 -13.26
N GLN A 19 -0.99 21.48 -11.96
CA GLN A 19 -0.01 22.17 -11.12
C GLN A 19 0.69 21.13 -10.22
N PRO A 20 1.88 20.61 -10.59
CA PRO A 20 2.72 21.02 -11.72
C PRO A 20 2.18 20.55 -13.08
N SER A 21 2.66 21.19 -14.14
CA SER A 21 2.36 20.72 -15.50
C SER A 21 3.04 19.39 -15.80
N ILE A 22 2.50 18.59 -16.72
CA ILE A 22 3.12 17.32 -17.13
C ILE A 22 4.56 17.53 -17.63
N ALA A 23 4.82 18.63 -18.36
CA ALA A 23 6.16 18.93 -18.87
C ALA A 23 7.15 19.28 -17.76
N GLU A 24 6.68 19.96 -16.71
CA GLU A 24 7.48 20.26 -15.52
C GLU A 24 7.77 18.99 -14.70
N MET A 25 6.74 18.16 -14.50
CA MET A 25 6.91 16.87 -13.82
C MET A 25 7.86 15.94 -14.60
N TRP A 26 7.81 15.92 -15.93
CA TRP A 26 8.76 15.15 -16.73
C TRP A 26 10.21 15.64 -16.60
N ARG A 27 10.43 16.94 -16.37
CA ARG A 27 11.77 17.51 -16.18
C ARG A 27 12.32 17.26 -14.78
N ASN A 28 11.46 17.33 -13.76
CA ASN A 28 11.87 17.29 -12.36
C ASN A 28 11.69 15.91 -11.72
N GLN A 29 10.63 15.19 -12.08
CA GLN A 29 10.31 13.86 -11.56
C GLN A 29 9.71 12.89 -12.60
N PRO A 30 10.48 12.52 -13.65
CA PRO A 30 9.98 11.63 -14.71
C PRO A 30 9.60 10.26 -14.17
N THR A 31 10.34 9.72 -13.20
CA THR A 31 10.05 8.40 -12.62
C THR A 31 8.72 8.37 -11.90
N PHE A 32 8.38 9.45 -11.19
CA PHE A 32 7.13 9.57 -10.48
C PHE A 32 5.95 9.65 -11.45
N LEU A 33 6.08 10.41 -12.54
CA LEU A 33 5.06 10.47 -13.60
C LEU A 33 4.82 9.09 -14.24
N LEU A 34 5.88 8.31 -14.49
CA LEU A 34 5.73 6.95 -15.01
C LEU A 34 5.03 6.02 -14.02
N ALA A 35 5.33 6.13 -12.72
CA ALA A 35 4.64 5.38 -11.67
C ALA A 35 3.14 5.75 -11.61
N ASN A 36 2.81 7.04 -11.73
CA ASN A 36 1.42 7.50 -11.82
C ASN A 36 0.71 6.79 -13.00
N VAL A 37 1.30 6.81 -14.20
CA VAL A 37 0.71 6.13 -15.37
C VAL A 37 0.53 4.63 -15.13
N LEU A 38 1.49 3.96 -14.50
CA LEU A 38 1.40 2.54 -14.15
C LEU A 38 0.17 2.26 -13.26
N TYR A 39 0.05 2.94 -12.12
CA TYR A 39 -1.04 2.69 -11.17
C TYR A 39 -2.42 3.07 -11.72
N LEU A 40 -2.52 4.18 -12.45
CA LEU A 40 -3.76 4.55 -13.14
C LEU A 40 -4.18 3.46 -14.15
N THR A 41 -3.21 2.92 -14.90
CA THR A 41 -3.45 1.84 -15.87
C THR A 41 -3.84 0.54 -15.17
N MET A 42 -3.16 0.17 -14.09
CA MET A 42 -3.48 -1.02 -13.30
C MET A 42 -4.88 -0.93 -12.69
N ALA A 43 -5.26 0.21 -12.10
CA ALA A 43 -6.59 0.42 -11.53
C ALA A 43 -7.69 0.34 -12.59
N ALA A 44 -7.49 0.99 -13.74
CA ALA A 44 -8.44 0.95 -14.85
C ALA A 44 -8.57 -0.47 -15.44
N ALA A 45 -7.45 -1.19 -15.56
CA ALA A 45 -7.45 -2.55 -16.04
C ALA A 45 -8.08 -3.52 -15.02
N ALA A 46 -7.90 -3.30 -13.72
CA ALA A 46 -8.57 -4.02 -12.65
C ALA A 46 -10.09 -3.81 -12.68
N LEU A 47 -10.56 -2.58 -12.91
CA LEU A 47 -12.00 -2.30 -13.09
C LEU A 47 -12.55 -2.97 -14.36
N LYS A 48 -11.81 -2.89 -15.47
CA LYS A 48 -12.16 -3.58 -16.71
C LYS A 48 -12.27 -5.09 -16.50
N PHE A 49 -11.32 -5.69 -15.80
CA PHE A 49 -11.35 -7.09 -15.42
C PHE A 49 -12.60 -7.40 -14.58
N ALA A 50 -12.90 -6.57 -13.58
CA ALA A 50 -14.05 -6.73 -12.70
C ALA A 50 -15.39 -6.73 -13.46
N VAL A 51 -15.56 -5.78 -14.38
CA VAL A 51 -16.77 -5.66 -15.21
C VAL A 51 -16.85 -6.80 -16.24
N ARG A 52 -15.74 -7.27 -16.81
CA ARG A 52 -15.74 -8.41 -17.74
C ARG A 52 -16.10 -9.72 -17.06
N ASN A 53 -15.73 -9.90 -15.79
CA ASN A 53 -15.96 -11.12 -15.02
C ASN A 53 -17.22 -11.04 -14.16
N GLY A 54 -18.34 -10.58 -14.74
CA GLY A 54 -19.66 -10.61 -14.11
C GLY A 54 -20.51 -9.34 -14.24
N GLY A 55 -20.08 -8.37 -15.06
CA GLY A 55 -20.75 -7.08 -15.24
C GLY A 55 -20.55 -6.11 -14.08
N TRP A 56 -21.31 -5.02 -14.10
CA TRP A 56 -21.33 -4.02 -13.02
C TRP A 56 -21.91 -4.55 -11.70
N ASN A 57 -22.67 -5.64 -11.77
CA ASN A 57 -23.18 -6.35 -10.59
C ASN A 57 -22.25 -7.52 -10.20
N SER A 58 -20.96 -7.47 -10.54
CA SER A 58 -20.01 -8.52 -10.14
C SER A 58 -19.40 -8.24 -8.76
N ARG A 59 -19.01 -9.31 -8.06
CA ARG A 59 -18.29 -9.20 -6.78
C ARG A 59 -17.00 -8.40 -6.93
N TYR A 60 -16.27 -8.61 -8.01
CA TYR A 60 -15.02 -7.88 -8.27
C TYR A 60 -15.27 -6.37 -8.43
N THR A 61 -16.43 -5.96 -8.97
CA THR A 61 -16.77 -4.54 -9.12
C THR A 61 -17.05 -3.92 -7.76
N TYR A 62 -17.83 -4.58 -6.92
CA TYR A 62 -18.05 -4.13 -5.53
C TYR A 62 -16.75 -4.08 -4.73
N MET A 63 -15.89 -5.10 -4.86
CA MET A 63 -14.56 -5.11 -4.22
C MET A 63 -13.70 -3.93 -4.68
N TRP A 64 -13.70 -3.59 -5.97
CA TRP A 64 -12.96 -2.46 -6.51
C TRP A 64 -13.43 -1.13 -5.87
N PHE A 65 -14.74 -0.93 -5.75
CA PHE A 65 -15.29 0.25 -5.07
C PHE A 65 -15.05 0.24 -3.56
N ALA A 66 -15.04 -0.93 -2.92
CA ALA A 66 -14.67 -1.06 -1.52
C ALA A 66 -13.20 -0.67 -1.30
N ALA A 67 -12.30 -1.12 -2.18
CA ALA A 67 -10.88 -0.77 -2.14
C ALA A 67 -10.66 0.74 -2.36
N LEU A 68 -11.39 1.33 -3.30
CA LEU A 68 -11.40 2.78 -3.51
C LEU A 68 -11.84 3.54 -2.24
N LEU A 69 -12.95 3.12 -1.64
CA LEU A 69 -13.45 3.74 -0.41
C LEU A 69 -12.48 3.54 0.76
N HIS A 70 -11.89 2.36 0.89
CA HIS A 70 -10.85 2.07 1.87
C HIS A 70 -9.67 3.03 1.76
N GLY A 71 -9.17 3.23 0.54
CA GLY A 71 -8.08 4.17 0.29
C GLY A 71 -8.44 5.60 0.68
N ILE A 72 -9.61 6.08 0.24
CA ILE A 72 -10.08 7.43 0.58
C ILE A 72 -10.19 7.61 2.10
N VAL A 73 -10.78 6.65 2.82
CA VAL A 73 -10.93 6.75 4.28
C VAL A 73 -9.57 6.72 4.96
N THR A 74 -8.69 5.80 4.55
CA THR A 74 -7.37 5.64 5.15
C THR A 74 -6.52 6.89 4.99
N GLU A 75 -6.42 7.41 3.76
CA GLU A 75 -5.62 8.59 3.43
C GLU A 75 -6.16 9.86 4.11
N CYS A 76 -7.49 10.05 4.10
CA CYS A 76 -8.10 11.17 4.83
C CYS A 76 -7.79 11.12 6.33
N VAL A 77 -7.78 9.95 6.95
CA VAL A 77 -7.45 9.80 8.37
C VAL A 77 -5.98 10.14 8.63
N VAL A 78 -5.05 9.57 7.85
CA VAL A 78 -3.60 9.78 8.09
C VAL A 78 -3.15 11.21 7.79
N TYR A 79 -3.77 11.91 6.83
CA TYR A 79 -3.41 13.30 6.53
C TYR A 79 -3.95 14.32 7.55
N HIS A 80 -5.06 14.02 8.23
CA HIS A 80 -5.74 15.00 9.11
C HIS A 80 -5.56 14.72 10.60
N LEU A 81 -5.20 13.49 10.99
CA LEU A 81 -4.87 13.20 12.38
C LEU A 81 -3.39 13.54 12.66
N PRO A 82 -3.09 14.49 13.56
CA PRO A 82 -1.72 14.96 13.81
C PRO A 82 -0.76 13.84 14.23
N ASP A 83 -1.25 12.84 14.96
CA ASP A 83 -0.42 11.76 15.51
C ASP A 83 0.07 10.76 14.45
N VAL A 84 -0.59 10.70 13.29
CA VAL A 84 -0.28 9.77 12.20
C VAL A 84 0.05 10.49 10.88
N ASN A 85 0.04 11.83 10.88
CA ASN A 85 0.51 12.65 9.77
C ASN A 85 2.03 12.70 9.77
N ASN A 86 2.64 11.75 9.06
CA ASN A 86 4.10 11.53 9.09
C ASN A 86 4.71 11.32 7.69
N PHE A 87 3.97 11.59 6.61
CA PHE A 87 4.51 11.58 5.26
C PHE A 87 3.86 12.62 4.35
N TRP A 88 4.59 12.99 3.29
CA TRP A 88 4.15 13.99 2.32
C TRP A 88 4.48 13.55 0.90
N HIS A 89 3.45 13.47 0.06
CA HIS A 89 3.63 13.18 -1.35
C HIS A 89 4.14 14.38 -2.14
N SER A 90 4.97 14.07 -3.14
CA SER A 90 5.28 15.06 -4.16
C SER A 90 4.05 15.40 -5.01
N GLN A 91 4.11 16.56 -5.66
CA GLN A 91 2.97 17.09 -6.39
C GLN A 91 2.78 16.34 -7.72
N THR A 92 1.51 16.16 -8.08
CA THR A 92 1.11 15.46 -9.31
C THR A 92 0.15 16.33 -10.12
N PRO A 93 -0.02 16.08 -11.43
CA PRO A 93 -0.91 16.87 -12.27
C PRO A 93 -2.37 16.84 -11.81
N ILE A 94 -2.79 15.84 -11.03
CA ILE A 94 -4.13 15.78 -10.43
C ILE A 94 -3.96 15.36 -8.97
N ILE A 95 -4.20 16.30 -8.06
CA ILE A 95 -4.07 16.09 -6.62
C ILE A 95 -5.29 16.64 -5.89
N PHE A 96 -5.74 15.91 -4.88
CA PHE A 96 -6.92 16.23 -4.09
C PHE A 96 -6.55 16.69 -2.68
N VAL A 97 -7.55 17.23 -1.97
CA VAL A 97 -7.55 17.47 -0.51
C VAL A 97 -6.31 18.26 -0.05
N GLY A 98 -6.32 19.57 -0.27
CA GLY A 98 -5.25 20.47 0.16
C GLY A 98 -3.89 20.16 -0.47
N LYS A 99 -3.87 19.57 -1.67
CA LYS A 99 -2.66 19.11 -2.37
C LYS A 99 -1.88 18.03 -1.60
N ARG A 100 -2.58 17.17 -0.86
CA ARG A 100 -2.01 16.05 -0.10
C ARG A 100 -2.29 14.67 -0.70
N PHE A 101 -3.36 14.54 -1.49
CA PHE A 101 -3.88 13.24 -1.90
C PHE A 101 -3.82 13.05 -3.43
N PRO A 102 -2.68 12.58 -3.98
CA PRO A 102 -2.54 12.36 -5.43
C PRO A 102 -3.57 11.40 -6.00
N LEU A 103 -4.03 11.65 -7.23
CA LEU A 103 -4.97 10.75 -7.91
C LEU A 103 -4.45 9.31 -8.01
N TYR A 104 -3.14 9.12 -8.20
CA TYR A 104 -2.60 7.76 -8.28
C TYR A 104 -2.71 7.01 -6.95
N ILE A 105 -2.62 7.68 -5.79
CA ILE A 105 -2.83 7.04 -4.48
C ILE A 105 -4.31 6.68 -4.30
N VAL A 106 -5.24 7.55 -4.73
CA VAL A 106 -6.69 7.23 -4.74
C VAL A 106 -6.94 5.91 -5.48
N LEU A 107 -6.21 5.69 -6.58
CA LEU A 107 -6.34 4.50 -7.42
C LEU A 107 -5.32 3.39 -7.11
N PHE A 108 -4.38 3.62 -6.20
CA PHE A 108 -3.36 2.65 -5.79
C PHE A 108 -4.03 1.46 -5.09
N TYR A 109 -4.90 1.73 -4.12
CA TYR A 109 -5.63 0.71 -3.37
C TYR A 109 -6.42 -0.26 -4.27
N PRO A 110 -7.31 0.19 -5.18
CA PRO A 110 -7.98 -0.74 -6.08
C PRO A 110 -7.01 -1.44 -7.05
N ALA A 111 -5.88 -0.83 -7.41
CA ALA A 111 -4.87 -1.49 -8.25
C ALA A 111 -4.19 -2.66 -7.52
N THR A 112 -3.73 -2.49 -6.28
CA THR A 112 -2.98 -3.53 -5.56
C THR A 112 -3.89 -4.58 -4.93
N ILE A 113 -4.92 -4.15 -4.19
CA ILE A 113 -5.82 -5.04 -3.45
C ILE A 113 -6.54 -5.99 -4.40
N THR A 114 -6.97 -5.51 -5.58
CA THR A 114 -7.68 -6.37 -6.55
C THR A 114 -6.79 -7.52 -7.02
N HIS A 115 -5.54 -7.24 -7.36
CA HIS A 115 -4.62 -8.26 -7.85
C HIS A 115 -4.19 -9.23 -6.73
N ALA A 116 -3.95 -8.72 -5.52
CA ALA A 116 -3.67 -9.54 -4.34
C ALA A 116 -4.86 -10.47 -4.02
N PHE A 117 -6.09 -9.94 -4.06
CA PHE A 117 -7.31 -10.70 -3.82
C PHE A 117 -7.52 -11.80 -4.86
N ILE A 118 -7.36 -11.49 -6.16
CA ILE A 118 -7.47 -12.48 -7.23
C ILE A 118 -6.44 -13.60 -7.02
N ALA A 119 -5.19 -13.27 -6.68
CA ALA A 119 -4.15 -14.28 -6.42
C ALA A 119 -4.52 -15.18 -5.22
N ALA A 120 -4.95 -14.58 -4.10
CA ALA A 120 -5.41 -15.32 -2.93
C ALA A 120 -6.61 -16.24 -3.24
N GLU A 121 -7.58 -15.78 -4.04
CA GLU A 121 -8.73 -16.60 -4.43
C GLU A 121 -8.32 -17.83 -5.26
N LYS A 122 -7.25 -17.73 -6.07
CA LYS A 122 -6.71 -18.87 -6.84
C LYS A 122 -6.07 -19.92 -5.95
N LEU A 123 -5.61 -19.55 -4.74
CA LEU A 123 -5.18 -20.52 -3.73
C LEU A 123 -6.34 -21.39 -3.23
N ARG A 124 -7.59 -20.93 -3.40
CA ARG A 124 -8.83 -21.58 -2.91
C ARG A 124 -8.69 -21.97 -1.45
N LEU A 125 -8.42 -20.98 -0.62
CA LEU A 125 -8.32 -21.14 0.83
C LEU A 125 -9.73 -21.03 1.44
N PRO A 126 -9.94 -21.55 2.66
CA PRO A 126 -11.11 -21.22 3.46
C PRO A 126 -11.29 -19.70 3.59
N TRP A 127 -12.53 -19.23 3.70
CA TRP A 127 -12.83 -17.79 3.70
C TRP A 127 -12.14 -17.01 4.84
N PHE A 128 -11.87 -17.67 5.98
CA PHE A 128 -11.19 -17.06 7.13
C PHE A 128 -9.66 -17.05 7.00
N VAL A 129 -9.10 -17.81 6.04
CA VAL A 129 -7.65 -17.88 5.78
C VAL A 129 -7.23 -16.99 4.62
N GLU A 130 -8.10 -16.85 3.62
CA GLU A 130 -7.89 -15.99 2.45
C GLU A 130 -7.43 -14.56 2.80
N PRO A 131 -7.95 -13.89 3.86
CA PRO A 131 -7.48 -12.58 4.30
C PRO A 131 -5.96 -12.49 4.52
N PHE A 132 -5.37 -13.49 5.19
CA PHE A 132 -3.93 -13.52 5.44
C PHE A 132 -3.13 -13.64 4.13
N ALA A 133 -3.64 -14.41 3.16
CA ALA A 133 -3.02 -14.49 1.85
C ALA A 133 -3.11 -13.16 1.08
N VAL A 134 -4.23 -12.43 1.17
CA VAL A 134 -4.37 -11.10 0.56
C VAL A 134 -3.32 -10.14 1.13
N GLY A 135 -3.18 -10.07 2.45
CA GLY A 135 -2.15 -9.24 3.09
C GLY A 135 -0.73 -9.58 2.65
N LEU A 136 -0.40 -10.87 2.55
CA LEU A 136 0.91 -11.32 2.06
C LEU A 136 1.17 -10.96 0.59
N PHE A 137 0.18 -11.14 -0.29
CA PHE A 137 0.35 -10.78 -1.70
C PHE A 137 0.49 -9.27 -1.88
N ASP A 138 -0.27 -8.48 -1.12
CA ASP A 138 -0.23 -7.04 -1.22
C ASP A 138 1.10 -6.44 -0.72
N VAL A 139 1.59 -6.85 0.46
CA VAL A 139 2.89 -6.34 0.95
C VAL A 139 4.05 -6.70 0.00
N ILE A 140 3.96 -7.83 -0.70
CA ILE A 140 4.96 -8.21 -1.72
C ILE A 140 4.83 -7.37 -3.00
N ILE A 141 3.64 -6.85 -3.34
CA ILE A 141 3.48 -5.83 -4.40
C ILE A 141 4.17 -4.52 -3.95
N ASP A 142 4.03 -4.19 -2.67
CA ASP A 142 4.39 -2.92 -2.07
C ASP A 142 5.90 -2.71 -1.85
N PHE A 143 6.64 -3.74 -1.42
CA PHE A 143 8.10 -3.65 -1.17
C PHE A 143 8.91 -2.86 -2.23
N PRO A 144 8.87 -3.20 -3.54
CA PRO A 144 9.63 -2.45 -4.53
C PRO A 144 9.09 -1.04 -4.78
N TYR A 145 7.78 -0.81 -4.57
CA TYR A 145 7.15 0.51 -4.68
C TYR A 145 7.68 1.44 -3.59
N ASP A 146 7.65 0.99 -2.34
CA ASP A 146 8.06 1.79 -1.19
C ASP A 146 9.56 2.15 -1.22
N ILE A 147 10.42 1.15 -1.48
CA ILE A 147 11.88 1.34 -1.55
C ILE A 147 12.24 2.35 -2.65
N MET A 148 11.66 2.18 -3.84
CA MET A 148 11.96 3.06 -4.97
C MET A 148 11.28 4.41 -4.83
N GLY A 149 10.07 4.46 -4.26
CA GLY A 149 9.31 5.68 -4.08
C GLY A 149 10.00 6.67 -3.15
N ILE A 150 10.54 6.20 -2.02
CA ILE A 150 11.35 7.03 -1.14
C ILE A 150 12.66 7.42 -1.79
N LYS A 151 13.37 6.47 -2.40
CA LYS A 151 14.68 6.78 -3.01
C LYS A 151 14.57 7.73 -4.20
N LEU A 152 13.42 7.81 -4.87
CA LEU A 152 13.14 8.72 -5.99
C LEU A 152 12.24 9.91 -5.62
N LEU A 153 12.04 10.16 -4.31
CA LEU A 153 11.32 11.32 -3.78
C LEU A 153 9.84 11.44 -4.22
N TRP A 154 9.16 10.32 -4.41
CA TRP A 154 7.72 10.29 -4.67
C TRP A 154 6.93 10.74 -3.43
N TRP A 155 7.47 10.46 -2.25
CA TRP A 155 7.08 11.06 -0.98
C TRP A 155 8.28 11.12 -0.03
N THR A 156 8.10 11.85 1.06
CA THR A 156 9.05 11.97 2.16
C THR A 156 8.37 11.53 3.46
N TRP A 157 9.15 10.99 4.39
CA TRP A 157 8.72 10.64 5.74
C TRP A 157 9.17 11.70 6.74
N HIS A 158 8.53 11.71 7.91
CA HIS A 158 8.89 12.57 9.03
C HIS A 158 10.21 12.09 9.66
N ASP A 159 11.13 13.03 9.86
CA ASP A 159 12.52 12.74 10.29
C ASP A 159 12.60 12.04 11.66
N THR A 160 11.86 12.55 12.66
CA THR A 160 12.04 12.13 14.07
C THR A 160 10.84 11.44 14.71
N ASP A 161 9.87 10.99 13.90
CA ASP A 161 8.67 10.33 14.40
C ASP A 161 8.99 8.89 14.90
N PRO A 162 8.82 8.60 16.21
CA PRO A 162 9.21 7.30 16.79
C PRO A 162 8.43 6.10 16.26
N ASN A 163 7.22 6.30 15.73
CA ASN A 163 6.43 5.21 15.17
C ASN A 163 7.01 4.69 13.86
N ILE A 164 7.85 5.49 13.19
CA ILE A 164 8.47 5.17 11.90
C ILE A 164 10.00 5.20 11.94
N ALA A 165 10.59 5.25 13.14
CA ALA A 165 12.04 5.29 13.32
C ALA A 165 12.77 4.03 12.80
N ASP A 166 12.16 2.85 12.95
CA ASP A 166 12.72 1.59 12.48
C ASP A 166 12.50 1.45 10.97
N ARG A 167 13.57 1.52 10.18
CA ARG A 167 13.49 1.62 8.71
C ARG A 167 14.31 0.58 7.95
N HIS A 168 13.88 0.29 6.73
CA HIS A 168 14.55 -0.53 5.71
C HIS A 168 14.69 0.29 4.43
N TYR A 169 15.93 0.65 4.04
CA TYR A 169 16.18 1.58 2.93
C TYR A 169 15.38 2.87 3.01
N TRP A 170 15.32 3.46 4.22
CA TRP A 170 14.56 4.67 4.56
C TRP A 170 13.03 4.53 4.58
N VAL A 171 12.51 3.32 4.28
CA VAL A 171 11.08 3.01 4.41
C VAL A 171 10.80 2.46 5.81
N PRO A 172 9.81 2.98 6.55
CA PRO A 172 9.42 2.46 7.85
C PRO A 172 8.92 1.01 7.77
N TRP A 173 9.39 0.13 8.66
CA TRP A 173 8.85 -1.23 8.77
C TRP A 173 7.35 -1.25 9.08
N THR A 174 6.86 -0.19 9.75
CA THR A 174 5.44 0.07 10.02
C THR A 174 4.61 0.19 8.75
N SER A 175 5.18 0.72 7.66
CA SER A 175 4.49 0.85 6.35
C SER A 175 4.09 -0.53 5.82
N TYR A 176 5.05 -1.46 5.77
CA TYR A 176 4.78 -2.83 5.32
C TYR A 176 3.79 -3.57 6.20
N PHE A 177 3.82 -3.34 7.52
CA PHE A 177 2.83 -3.90 8.42
C PHE A 177 1.44 -3.31 8.14
N PHE A 178 1.35 -1.99 7.93
CA PHE A 178 0.13 -1.29 7.56
C PHE A 178 -0.50 -1.91 6.31
N HIS A 179 0.26 -2.05 5.21
CA HIS A 179 -0.23 -2.66 3.96
C HIS A 179 -0.72 -4.09 4.19
N MET A 180 0.09 -4.93 4.83
CA MET A 180 -0.26 -6.33 5.09
C MET A 180 -1.51 -6.47 5.99
N GLY A 181 -1.56 -5.73 7.09
CA GLY A 181 -2.61 -5.82 8.09
C GLY A 181 -3.93 -5.21 7.61
N PHE A 182 -3.88 -4.05 6.95
CA PHE A 182 -5.06 -3.33 6.49
C PHE A 182 -5.75 -4.10 5.37
N HIS A 183 -4.99 -4.65 4.43
CA HIS A 183 -5.57 -5.41 3.31
C HIS A 183 -6.02 -6.82 3.71
N SER A 184 -5.39 -7.40 4.75
CA SER A 184 -5.93 -8.59 5.42
C SER A 184 -7.29 -8.28 6.08
N SER A 185 -7.38 -7.23 6.90
CA SER A 185 -8.66 -6.81 7.50
C SER A 185 -9.72 -6.44 6.46
N PHE A 186 -9.32 -5.79 5.37
CA PHE A 186 -10.19 -5.50 4.23
C PHE A 186 -10.82 -6.79 3.67
N ALA A 187 -10.01 -7.79 3.35
CA ALA A 187 -10.50 -9.06 2.81
C ALA A 187 -11.38 -9.81 3.84
N ALA A 188 -11.02 -9.76 5.13
CA ALA A 188 -11.81 -10.36 6.20
C ALA A 188 -13.20 -9.71 6.33
N LEU A 189 -13.26 -8.38 6.34
CA LEU A 189 -14.54 -7.65 6.40
C LEU A 189 -15.36 -7.84 5.13
N LEU A 190 -14.75 -7.84 3.95
CA LEU A 190 -15.46 -8.04 2.69
C LEU A 190 -16.13 -9.41 2.65
N CYS A 191 -15.39 -10.46 3.00
CA CYS A 191 -15.91 -11.82 3.04
C CYS A 191 -16.91 -12.01 4.19
N GLY A 192 -16.58 -11.53 5.38
CA GLY A 192 -17.38 -11.70 6.59
C GLY A 192 -18.70 -10.93 6.56
N SER A 193 -18.67 -9.64 6.22
CA SER A 193 -19.89 -8.82 6.09
C SER A 193 -20.85 -9.42 5.06
N ARG A 194 -20.33 -9.91 3.94
CA ARG A 194 -21.14 -10.57 2.92
C ARG A 194 -21.73 -11.89 3.40
N TYR A 195 -20.94 -12.74 4.06
CA TYR A 195 -21.45 -13.98 4.64
C TYR A 195 -22.61 -13.70 5.60
N LEU A 196 -22.47 -12.69 6.47
CA LEU A 196 -23.48 -12.30 7.45
C LEU A 196 -24.72 -11.66 6.82
N LEU A 197 -24.56 -10.78 5.83
CA LEU A 197 -25.68 -10.02 5.25
C LEU A 197 -26.42 -10.76 4.15
N THR A 198 -25.71 -11.57 3.35
CA THR A 198 -26.27 -12.22 2.15
C THR A 198 -26.46 -13.72 2.32
N GLY A 199 -25.86 -14.34 3.34
CA GLY A 199 -25.83 -15.79 3.52
C GLY A 199 -25.02 -16.54 2.44
N SER A 200 -24.37 -15.82 1.52
CA SER A 200 -23.59 -16.42 0.44
C SER A 200 -22.11 -16.45 0.77
N ALA A 201 -21.50 -17.63 0.64
CA ALA A 201 -20.05 -17.82 0.64
C ALA A 201 -19.44 -17.78 -0.78
N ASP A 202 -20.26 -17.58 -1.84
CA ASP A 202 -19.76 -17.63 -3.22
C ASP A 202 -18.79 -16.47 -3.47
N LYS A 203 -17.56 -16.79 -3.89
CA LYS A 203 -16.48 -15.82 -4.06
C LYS A 203 -16.46 -15.14 -5.44
N GLN A 204 -17.30 -15.55 -6.37
CA GLN A 204 -17.25 -15.10 -7.76
C GLN A 204 -18.52 -14.35 -8.16
N LYS A 205 -19.67 -14.76 -7.64
CA LYS A 205 -20.97 -14.18 -8.00
C LYS A 205 -21.48 -13.25 -6.91
N SER A 206 -22.11 -12.15 -7.30
CA SER A 206 -22.90 -11.33 -6.37
C SER A 206 -24.07 -12.13 -5.81
N SER A 207 -24.54 -11.76 -4.63
CA SER A 207 -25.79 -12.24 -4.02
C SER A 207 -27.05 -11.91 -4.82
N GLY A 208 -26.95 -11.02 -5.81
CA GLY A 208 -28.06 -10.56 -6.64
C GLY A 208 -28.76 -9.32 -6.07
N SER A 209 -28.55 -8.99 -4.79
CA SER A 209 -29.07 -7.77 -4.16
C SER A 209 -28.04 -6.65 -4.19
N PHE A 210 -28.27 -5.64 -5.03
CA PHE A 210 -27.42 -4.46 -5.13
C PHE A 210 -27.25 -3.75 -3.77
N VAL A 211 -28.34 -3.63 -3.00
CA VAL A 211 -28.32 -2.91 -1.71
C VAL A 211 -27.42 -3.63 -0.70
N LEU A 212 -27.53 -4.96 -0.59
CA LEU A 212 -26.72 -5.71 0.37
C LEU A 212 -25.23 -5.70 -0.02
N GLU A 213 -24.91 -5.80 -1.31
CA GLU A 213 -23.52 -5.70 -1.78
C GLU A 213 -22.96 -4.29 -1.52
N MET A 214 -23.74 -3.22 -1.76
CA MET A 214 -23.33 -1.86 -1.44
C MET A 214 -23.13 -1.63 0.06
N LEU A 215 -23.95 -2.24 0.91
CA LEU A 215 -23.71 -2.22 2.36
C LEU A 215 -22.39 -2.91 2.72
N CYS A 216 -22.07 -4.04 2.09
CA CYS A 216 -20.77 -4.69 2.26
C CYS A 216 -19.60 -3.78 1.81
N VAL A 217 -19.76 -3.05 0.70
CA VAL A 217 -18.79 -2.05 0.23
C VAL A 217 -18.56 -0.97 1.28
N ILE A 218 -19.63 -0.38 1.82
CA ILE A 218 -19.55 0.70 2.81
C ILE A 218 -18.91 0.18 4.11
N ILE A 219 -19.35 -0.96 4.62
CA ILE A 219 -18.80 -1.58 5.84
C ILE A 219 -17.31 -1.87 5.66
N THR A 220 -16.93 -2.48 4.54
CA THR A 220 -15.55 -2.85 4.27
C THR A 220 -14.67 -1.62 4.08
N GLY A 221 -15.09 -0.68 3.23
CA GLY A 221 -14.33 0.53 2.94
C GLY A 221 -14.15 1.44 4.15
N ALA A 222 -15.19 1.62 4.97
CA ALA A 222 -15.14 2.50 6.12
C ALA A 222 -14.45 1.89 7.34
N LEU A 223 -14.55 0.57 7.57
CA LEU A 223 -14.13 -0.05 8.83
C LEU A 223 -12.86 -0.90 8.74
N SER A 224 -12.31 -1.16 7.55
CA SER A 224 -11.12 -2.00 7.37
C SER A 224 -9.87 -1.47 8.05
N MET A 225 -9.60 -0.15 7.94
CA MET A 225 -8.54 0.51 8.71
C MET A 225 -8.76 0.32 10.21
N ALA A 226 -9.94 0.69 10.72
CA ALA A 226 -10.24 0.59 12.15
C ALA A 226 -10.11 -0.85 12.66
N ALA A 227 -10.58 -1.83 11.89
CA ALA A 227 -10.46 -3.25 12.22
C ALA A 227 -8.99 -3.70 12.26
N ALA A 228 -8.15 -3.28 11.30
CA ALA A 228 -6.72 -3.57 11.35
C ALA A 228 -6.05 -2.92 12.56
N VAL A 229 -6.40 -1.68 12.87
CA VAL A 229 -5.89 -0.98 14.05
C VAL A 229 -6.25 -1.74 15.32
N ILE A 230 -7.53 -2.06 15.52
CA ILE A 230 -8.04 -2.69 16.74
C ILE A 230 -7.52 -4.11 16.91
N PHE A 231 -7.58 -4.94 15.86
CA PHE A 231 -7.33 -6.38 15.99
C PHE A 231 -5.89 -6.79 15.68
N GLN A 232 -5.10 -5.92 15.03
CA GLN A 232 -3.73 -6.25 14.63
C GLN A 232 -2.72 -5.23 15.14
N MET A 233 -2.88 -3.94 14.83
CA MET A 233 -1.89 -2.94 15.22
C MET A 233 -1.80 -2.81 16.74
N LEU A 234 -2.91 -2.68 17.45
CA LEU A 234 -2.90 -2.51 18.90
C LEU A 234 -2.31 -3.73 19.64
N PRO A 235 -2.88 -4.95 19.51
CA PRO A 235 -2.41 -6.09 20.31
C PRO A 235 -1.06 -6.64 19.83
N ILE A 236 -0.76 -6.57 18.52
CA ILE A 236 0.45 -7.19 17.97
C ILE A 236 1.54 -6.14 17.79
N TYR A 237 1.31 -5.12 16.97
CA TYR A 237 2.36 -4.15 16.64
C TYR A 237 2.74 -3.29 17.85
N HIS A 238 1.81 -2.50 18.38
CA HIS A 238 2.04 -1.62 19.53
C HIS A 238 2.21 -2.41 20.83
N GLY A 239 1.51 -3.54 21.00
CA GLY A 239 1.74 -4.43 22.14
C GLY A 239 3.19 -4.89 22.24
N LEU A 240 3.81 -5.26 21.12
CA LEU A 240 5.21 -5.71 21.08
C LEU A 240 6.22 -4.55 21.02
N LYS A 241 5.95 -3.52 20.22
CA LYS A 241 6.84 -2.36 20.08
C LYS A 241 6.82 -1.48 21.32
N ASP A 242 5.65 -0.99 21.70
CA ASP A 242 5.51 -0.01 22.77
C ASP A 242 5.57 -0.69 24.15
N GLY A 243 5.01 -1.89 24.26
CA GLY A 243 4.98 -2.65 25.51
C GLY A 243 6.30 -3.35 25.85
N PHE A 244 7.02 -3.89 24.86
CA PHE A 244 8.24 -4.66 25.06
C PHE A 244 9.50 -4.06 24.42
N GLY A 245 9.40 -2.93 23.71
CA GLY A 245 10.54 -2.29 23.05
C GLY A 245 11.10 -3.09 21.87
N ILE A 246 10.30 -3.98 21.25
CA ILE A 246 10.77 -4.82 20.16
C ILE A 246 10.86 -4.00 18.87
N HIS A 247 12.00 -4.12 18.18
CA HIS A 247 12.23 -3.48 16.87
C HIS A 247 11.19 -3.93 15.83
N SER A 248 10.65 -2.98 15.06
CA SER A 248 9.51 -3.21 14.15
C SER A 248 9.78 -4.27 13.08
N GLU A 249 11.04 -4.42 12.65
CA GLU A 249 11.46 -5.49 11.72
C GLU A 249 11.13 -6.90 12.26
N VAL A 250 11.43 -7.15 13.55
CA VAL A 250 11.21 -8.45 14.18
C VAL A 250 9.72 -8.75 14.26
N ILE A 251 8.92 -7.72 14.60
CA ILE A 251 7.46 -7.83 14.65
C ILE A 251 6.91 -8.18 13.26
N LEU A 252 7.37 -7.48 12.21
CA LEU A 252 6.94 -7.77 10.85
C LEU A 252 7.27 -9.21 10.44
N PHE A 253 8.49 -9.70 10.69
CA PHE A 253 8.86 -11.07 10.35
C PHE A 253 8.05 -12.12 11.12
N VAL A 254 7.72 -11.86 12.39
CA VAL A 254 6.84 -12.74 13.17
C VAL A 254 5.45 -12.80 12.56
N VAL A 255 4.84 -11.66 12.21
CA VAL A 255 3.51 -11.63 11.59
C VAL A 255 3.53 -12.23 10.19
N PHE A 256 4.56 -11.95 9.40
CA PHE A 256 4.76 -12.56 8.08
C PHE A 256 4.84 -14.09 8.20
N ALA A 257 5.63 -14.61 9.13
CA ALA A 257 5.76 -16.05 9.38
C ALA A 257 4.45 -16.67 9.86
N LEU A 258 3.69 -15.97 10.71
CA LEU A 258 2.37 -16.41 11.17
C LEU A 258 1.38 -16.49 9.99
N TYR A 259 1.24 -15.42 9.22
CA TYR A 259 0.37 -15.36 8.05
C TYR A 259 0.73 -16.46 7.05
N ALA A 260 2.02 -16.58 6.71
CA ALA A 260 2.51 -17.59 5.78
C ALA A 260 2.28 -19.00 6.32
N GLY A 261 2.52 -19.23 7.61
CA GLY A 261 2.28 -20.51 8.28
C GLY A 261 0.81 -20.95 8.20
N ILE A 262 -0.13 -20.04 8.49
CA ILE A 262 -1.57 -20.30 8.38
C ILE A 262 -1.93 -20.64 6.93
N VAL A 263 -1.51 -19.82 5.96
CA VAL A 263 -1.80 -20.03 4.54
C VAL A 263 -1.23 -21.37 4.05
N LEU A 264 0.03 -21.67 4.36
CA LEU A 264 0.69 -22.92 3.97
C LEU A 264 0.04 -24.15 4.59
N TRP A 265 -0.41 -24.05 5.85
CA TRP A 265 -1.11 -25.14 6.53
C TRP A 265 -2.41 -25.49 5.82
N PHE A 266 -3.26 -24.49 5.56
CA PHE A 266 -4.57 -24.70 4.95
C PHE A 266 -4.52 -24.95 3.44
N ASP A 267 -3.46 -24.54 2.74
CA ASP A 267 -3.26 -24.95 1.35
C ASP A 267 -2.90 -26.44 1.24
N ARG A 268 -2.10 -26.96 2.19
CA ARG A 268 -1.68 -28.37 2.25
C ARG A 268 -2.75 -29.31 2.82
N VAL A 269 -3.61 -28.81 3.71
CA VAL A 269 -4.74 -29.56 4.29
C VAL A 269 -6.05 -28.84 3.92
N PRO A 270 -6.43 -28.85 2.64
CA PRO A 270 -7.59 -28.09 2.20
C PRO A 270 -8.89 -28.69 2.72
N SER A 271 -9.84 -27.83 3.09
CA SER A 271 -11.20 -28.26 3.41
C SER A 271 -11.97 -28.70 2.16
N GLU A 272 -12.98 -29.55 2.33
CA GLU A 272 -13.90 -29.94 1.25
C GLU A 272 -14.62 -28.71 0.66
N GLU A 273 -14.97 -27.72 1.49
CA GLU A 273 -15.54 -26.44 1.03
C GLU A 273 -14.61 -25.70 0.05
N ALA A 274 -13.30 -25.72 0.32
CA ALA A 274 -12.30 -25.03 -0.48
C ALA A 274 -12.04 -25.69 -1.85
N ARG A 275 -12.17 -27.03 -1.96
CA ARG A 275 -11.77 -27.79 -3.17
C ARG A 275 -12.91 -28.59 -3.83
N GLY A 276 -14.06 -28.73 -3.20
CA GLY A 276 -15.09 -29.72 -3.53
C GLY A 276 -15.82 -29.54 -4.87
N ASN A 277 -15.85 -28.32 -5.44
CA ASN A 277 -16.70 -27.99 -6.59
C ASN A 277 -15.95 -27.50 -7.84
N TYR A 278 -14.74 -27.99 -8.11
CA TYR A 278 -14.04 -27.60 -9.34
C TYR A 278 -14.48 -28.44 -10.55
N GLN A 279 -15.38 -27.88 -11.38
CA GLN A 279 -15.88 -28.55 -12.60
C GLN A 279 -15.45 -27.92 -13.93
N THR A 280 -14.73 -26.78 -13.96
CA THR A 280 -14.34 -26.18 -15.26
C THR A 280 -12.83 -26.17 -15.46
N PRO A 281 -12.26 -27.06 -16.28
CA PRO A 281 -10.87 -26.98 -16.69
C PRO A 281 -10.70 -25.75 -17.59
N LEU A 282 -10.32 -24.60 -17.01
CA LEU A 282 -9.71 -23.55 -17.81
C LEU A 282 -8.40 -24.10 -18.37
N SER A 283 -8.17 -23.88 -19.67
CA SER A 283 -6.86 -24.11 -20.30
C SER A 283 -5.77 -23.46 -19.45
N TRP A 284 -4.66 -24.18 -19.24
CA TRP A 284 -3.50 -23.72 -18.47
C TRP A 284 -3.08 -22.31 -18.89
N THR A 285 -3.07 -22.02 -20.19
CA THR A 285 -2.74 -20.71 -20.73
C THR A 285 -3.66 -19.60 -20.22
N LYS A 286 -4.99 -19.82 -20.18
CA LYS A 286 -5.94 -18.83 -19.65
C LYS A 286 -5.87 -18.68 -18.14
N ARG A 287 -5.36 -19.70 -17.44
CA ARG A 287 -5.20 -19.67 -15.98
C ARG A 287 -3.95 -18.88 -15.59
N VAL A 288 -2.84 -19.13 -16.29
CA VAL A 288 -1.53 -18.52 -16.04
C VAL A 288 -1.41 -17.12 -16.63
N PHE A 289 -1.85 -16.92 -17.87
CA PHE A 289 -1.78 -15.63 -18.57
C PHE A 289 -3.14 -14.95 -18.55
N ASN A 290 -3.55 -14.50 -17.36
CA ASN A 290 -4.72 -13.67 -17.18
C ASN A 290 -4.33 -12.19 -17.05
N GLU A 291 -5.31 -11.28 -17.18
CA GLU A 291 -5.07 -9.83 -17.14
C GLU A 291 -4.31 -9.41 -15.85
N SER A 292 -4.67 -9.98 -14.70
CA SER A 292 -4.00 -9.73 -13.41
C SER A 292 -2.52 -10.14 -13.43
N SER A 293 -2.21 -11.34 -13.89
CA SER A 293 -0.83 -11.84 -13.95
C SER A 293 0.06 -11.02 -14.87
N LEU A 294 -0.49 -10.50 -15.98
CA LEU A 294 0.23 -9.64 -16.90
C LEU A 294 0.53 -8.28 -16.28
N LEU A 295 -0.45 -7.67 -15.59
CA LEU A 295 -0.27 -6.38 -14.92
C LEU A 295 0.74 -6.47 -13.79
N ILE A 296 0.70 -7.54 -12.99
CA ILE A 296 1.70 -7.80 -11.96
C ILE A 296 3.09 -8.03 -12.57
N ALA A 297 3.19 -8.72 -13.70
CA ALA A 297 4.47 -8.87 -14.40
C ALA A 297 5.01 -7.52 -14.90
N ILE A 298 4.13 -6.65 -15.43
CA ILE A 298 4.49 -5.29 -15.85
C ILE A 298 4.94 -4.45 -14.65
N HIS A 299 4.24 -4.52 -13.52
CA HIS A 299 4.60 -3.85 -12.26
C HIS A 299 6.01 -4.21 -11.81
N TYR A 300 6.31 -5.51 -11.68
CA TYR A 300 7.65 -5.93 -11.25
C TYR A 300 8.73 -5.63 -12.29
N LEU A 301 8.42 -5.80 -13.58
CA LEU A 301 9.36 -5.42 -14.64
C LEU A 301 9.64 -3.91 -14.61
N PHE A 302 8.63 -3.09 -14.35
CA PHE A 302 8.78 -1.64 -14.19
C PHE A 302 9.79 -1.32 -13.10
N TYR A 303 9.66 -1.88 -11.90
CA TYR A 303 10.64 -1.63 -10.81
C TYR A 303 12.02 -2.21 -11.09
N MET A 304 12.12 -3.39 -11.72
CA MET A 304 13.40 -3.97 -12.12
C MET A 304 14.15 -3.09 -13.13
N VAL A 305 13.44 -2.47 -14.07
CA VAL A 305 14.01 -1.51 -15.03
C VAL A 305 14.31 -0.19 -14.32
N LEU A 306 13.37 0.30 -13.51
CA LEU A 306 13.48 1.57 -12.81
C LEU A 306 14.71 1.62 -11.92
N VAL A 307 14.97 0.59 -11.10
CA VAL A 307 16.13 0.58 -10.20
C VAL A 307 17.46 0.59 -10.96
N VAL A 308 17.52 0.07 -12.19
CA VAL A 308 18.76 0.05 -13.00
C VAL A 308 19.04 1.42 -13.62
N PHE A 309 18.00 2.08 -14.15
CA PHE A 309 18.17 3.27 -14.99
C PHE A 309 17.88 4.59 -14.27
N ALA A 310 17.03 4.60 -13.26
CA ALA A 310 16.70 5.82 -12.52
C ALA A 310 17.91 6.32 -11.73
N LYS A 311 18.06 7.64 -11.69
CA LYS A 311 19.13 8.35 -11.00
C LYS A 311 18.51 9.33 -10.01
N PRO A 312 18.47 8.99 -8.71
CA PRO A 312 17.88 9.84 -7.66
C PRO A 312 18.39 11.28 -7.68
N GLU A 313 19.66 11.50 -8.00
CA GLU A 313 20.28 12.83 -8.09
C GLU A 313 19.65 13.76 -9.13
N ASN A 314 18.87 13.22 -10.08
CA ASN A 314 18.14 13.99 -11.07
C ASN A 314 16.69 14.30 -10.65
N GLU A 315 16.22 13.73 -9.54
CA GLU A 315 14.86 13.89 -9.03
C GLU A 315 14.78 15.12 -8.11
N LYS A 316 13.84 16.02 -8.39
CA LYS A 316 13.56 17.21 -7.59
C LYS A 316 12.09 17.24 -7.19
N SER A 317 11.82 17.03 -5.91
CA SER A 317 10.47 16.96 -5.37
C SER A 317 10.06 18.33 -4.84
N TYR A 318 9.19 19.01 -5.59
CA TYR A 318 8.60 20.29 -5.19
C TYR A 318 7.18 20.05 -4.66
N GLY A 319 6.87 20.59 -3.49
CA GLY A 319 5.56 20.42 -2.91
C GLY A 319 5.51 20.72 -1.43
N MET A 320 4.44 20.21 -0.82
CA MET A 320 4.33 20.20 0.63
C MET A 320 5.24 19.12 1.21
N HIS A 321 6.00 19.47 2.24
CA HIS A 321 6.90 18.60 2.99
C HIS A 321 6.77 18.86 4.50
N GLU A 322 7.58 18.19 5.31
CA GLU A 322 7.67 18.46 6.75
C GLU A 322 7.98 19.94 7.01
N PRO A 323 7.22 20.65 7.87
CA PRO A 323 7.46 22.07 8.10
C PRO A 323 8.87 22.31 8.68
N ILE A 324 9.59 23.28 8.13
CA ILE A 324 10.97 23.58 8.57
C ILE A 324 11.00 24.45 9.82
N GLY A 325 12.02 24.30 10.66
CA GLY A 325 12.06 24.98 11.95
C GLY A 325 13.20 24.50 12.85
N PRO A 326 13.32 25.07 14.06
CA PRO A 326 14.37 24.71 15.01
C PRO A 326 14.10 23.33 15.65
N ALA A 327 15.13 22.47 15.66
CA ALA A 327 15.08 21.12 16.28
C ALA A 327 14.76 21.10 17.79
N SER A 328 14.91 22.24 18.47
CA SER A 328 14.62 22.36 19.91
C SER A 328 13.13 22.29 20.25
N VAL A 329 12.24 22.55 19.27
CA VAL A 329 10.80 22.53 19.49
C VAL A 329 10.28 21.12 19.30
N LYS A 330 9.86 20.52 20.41
CA LYS A 330 9.29 19.17 20.45
C LYS A 330 7.80 19.21 20.74
N VAL A 331 7.09 18.22 20.24
CA VAL A 331 5.65 18.00 20.46
C VAL A 331 5.40 16.59 20.93
N ASP A 332 4.37 16.44 21.75
CA ASP A 332 3.88 15.13 22.16
C ASP A 332 3.11 14.49 21.01
N GLN A 333 3.34 13.21 20.81
CA GLN A 333 2.65 12.35 19.86
C GLN A 333 2.03 11.19 20.61
N TYR A 334 0.75 10.97 20.39
CA TYR A 334 0.01 9.87 20.99
C TYR A 334 0.06 8.65 20.06
N ALA A 335 0.78 7.61 20.48
CA ALA A 335 0.66 6.33 19.80
C ALA A 335 -0.76 5.78 19.98
N THR A 336 -1.18 4.91 19.06
CA THR A 336 -2.52 4.31 19.13
C THR A 336 -2.73 3.50 20.42
N SER A 337 -1.66 2.99 21.02
CA SER A 337 -1.65 2.34 22.34
C SER A 337 -1.96 3.28 23.53
N GLY A 338 -1.93 4.59 23.31
CA GLY A 338 -1.99 5.62 24.35
C GLY A 338 -0.64 5.97 24.96
N VAL A 339 0.46 5.33 24.53
CA VAL A 339 1.81 5.72 24.92
C VAL A 339 2.13 7.09 24.31
N VAL A 340 2.67 7.99 25.13
CA VAL A 340 3.07 9.33 24.70
C VAL A 340 4.55 9.29 24.32
N TYR A 341 4.81 9.60 23.07
CA TYR A 341 6.15 9.83 22.53
C TYR A 341 6.39 11.31 22.34
N THR A 342 7.67 11.68 22.20
CA THR A 342 8.07 13.04 21.88
C THR A 342 8.80 13.04 20.55
N LYS A 343 8.36 13.88 19.62
CA LYS A 343 9.03 14.09 18.32
C LYS A 343 9.36 15.56 18.09
N GLN A 344 10.24 15.86 17.15
CA GLN A 344 10.43 17.25 16.72
C GLN A 344 9.18 17.72 15.98
N LYS A 345 8.81 18.99 16.18
CA LYS A 345 7.69 19.59 15.46
C LYS A 345 8.06 19.93 14.01
N TYR A 346 9.34 20.22 13.82
CA TYR A 346 9.87 20.78 12.59
C TYR A 346 11.09 19.99 12.14
N LEU A 347 11.31 19.99 10.82
CA LEU A 347 12.55 19.54 10.21
C LEU A 347 13.60 20.64 10.31
N ASP A 348 14.74 20.35 10.95
CA ASP A 348 15.89 21.26 10.94
C ASP A 348 16.76 20.97 9.70
N PRO A 349 16.81 21.87 8.70
CA PRO A 349 17.55 21.64 7.45
C PRO A 349 19.06 21.49 7.65
N THR A 350 19.58 21.90 8.81
CA THR A 350 21.00 21.79 9.17
C THR A 350 21.31 20.57 10.04
N ASN A 351 20.29 19.92 10.61
CA ASN A 351 20.43 18.82 11.56
C ASN A 351 19.24 17.85 11.48
N TYR A 352 19.22 17.05 10.41
CA TYR A 352 18.24 15.99 10.14
C TYR A 352 18.96 14.68 9.78
N ASP A 353 18.27 13.56 9.85
CA ASP A 353 18.79 12.22 9.57
C ASP A 353 17.97 11.53 8.47
N GLU A 354 17.99 12.09 7.26
CA GLU A 354 17.36 11.48 6.08
C GLU A 354 18.37 11.34 4.94
N GLY A 355 18.84 10.12 4.67
CA GLY A 355 19.90 9.86 3.69
C GLY A 355 19.44 9.73 2.23
N TYR A 356 18.19 10.09 1.92
CA TYR A 356 17.64 10.00 0.57
C TYR A 356 17.37 11.36 -0.10
N PHE A 357 17.32 12.46 0.66
CA PHE A 357 17.19 13.81 0.10
C PHE A 357 18.07 14.82 0.80
N ASP A 358 18.30 15.95 0.13
CA ASP A 358 18.88 17.15 0.72
C ASP A 358 18.29 18.44 0.12
N PHE A 359 18.84 19.57 0.54
CA PHE A 359 18.36 20.90 0.20
C PHE A 359 19.18 21.60 -0.91
N ARG A 360 20.04 20.90 -1.68
CA ARG A 360 20.96 21.55 -2.65
C ARG A 360 20.27 22.35 -3.76
N CYS A 361 19.06 21.96 -4.11
CA CYS A 361 18.20 22.56 -5.14
C CYS A 361 17.01 23.32 -4.53
N THR A 362 16.99 23.49 -3.20
CA THR A 362 15.94 24.26 -2.54
C THR A 362 16.08 25.73 -2.90
N GLU A 363 14.97 26.32 -3.31
CA GLU A 363 14.82 27.75 -3.56
C GLU A 363 13.67 28.27 -2.68
N LEU A 364 14.03 28.95 -1.60
CA LEU A 364 13.10 29.50 -0.60
C LEU A 364 13.32 31.00 -0.50
N GLY A 365 12.52 31.78 -1.25
CA GLY A 365 12.72 33.23 -1.37
C GLY A 365 14.06 33.55 -2.01
N GLU A 366 14.93 34.26 -1.29
CA GLU A 366 16.30 34.58 -1.73
C GLU A 366 17.32 33.48 -1.41
N VAL A 367 16.91 32.46 -0.64
CA VAL A 367 17.80 31.38 -0.21
C VAL A 367 17.91 30.32 -1.30
N LYS A 368 19.16 30.03 -1.68
CA LYS A 368 19.50 28.90 -2.55
C LYS A 368 20.34 27.91 -1.76
N GLY A 369 19.90 26.66 -1.72
CA GLY A 369 20.56 25.60 -0.96
C GLY A 369 19.96 25.44 0.45
N THR A 370 20.74 24.87 1.37
CA THR A 370 20.30 24.57 2.73
C THR A 370 19.92 25.84 3.52
N PRO A 371 18.65 26.01 3.91
CA PRO A 371 18.23 27.17 4.67
C PRO A 371 18.72 27.11 6.13
N ASN A 372 19.31 28.20 6.62
CA ASN A 372 19.68 28.34 8.02
C ASN A 372 18.56 29.05 8.79
N ILE A 373 17.71 28.25 9.42
CA ILE A 373 16.53 28.73 10.16
C ILE A 373 16.90 29.66 11.32
N THR A 374 18.08 29.48 11.94
CA THR A 374 18.51 30.37 13.04
C THR A 374 18.77 31.80 12.56
N ALA A 375 19.22 31.95 11.31
CA ALA A 375 19.44 33.26 10.68
C ALA A 375 18.17 33.83 10.02
N MET A 376 17.18 32.97 9.73
CA MET A 376 15.98 33.29 8.94
C MET A 376 14.71 32.80 9.65
N PRO A 377 14.31 33.46 10.75
CA PRO A 377 13.14 33.07 11.53
C PRO A 377 11.82 33.16 10.75
N GLU A 378 11.78 33.92 9.66
CA GLU A 378 10.63 34.04 8.75
C GLU A 378 10.29 32.73 8.02
N LEU A 379 11.24 31.80 7.91
CA LEU A 379 11.04 30.50 7.26
C LEU A 379 10.44 29.45 8.21
N VAL A 380 10.32 29.74 9.51
CA VAL A 380 9.79 28.78 10.48
C VAL A 380 8.34 28.45 10.18
N GLY A 381 8.07 27.16 9.99
CA GLY A 381 6.75 26.62 9.66
C GLY A 381 6.46 26.59 8.16
N GLU A 382 7.40 26.99 7.30
CA GLU A 382 7.26 26.85 5.86
C GLU A 382 7.19 25.37 5.47
N GLN A 383 6.17 25.01 4.71
CA GLN A 383 5.91 23.63 4.29
C GLN A 383 6.11 23.43 2.80
N TRP A 384 6.18 24.51 2.02
CA TRP A 384 6.17 24.43 0.58
C TRP A 384 7.55 24.74 0.01
N TYR A 385 8.32 23.70 -0.28
CA TYR A 385 9.70 23.83 -0.76
C TYR A 385 10.11 22.67 -1.66
N ALA A 386 11.29 22.79 -2.27
CA ALA A 386 11.89 21.72 -3.07
C ALA A 386 12.94 20.96 -2.27
N VAL A 387 12.96 19.63 -2.42
CA VAL A 387 14.03 18.74 -1.95
C VAL A 387 14.59 17.92 -3.11
N CYS A 388 15.82 17.45 -2.97
CA CYS A 388 16.63 16.95 -4.08
C CYS A 388 17.16 15.58 -3.75
N GLY A 389 17.11 14.64 -4.69
CA GLY A 389 17.51 13.27 -4.40
C GLY A 389 19.01 13.15 -4.19
N ILE A 390 19.39 12.28 -3.25
CA ILE A 390 20.78 11.89 -3.02
C ILE A 390 21.08 10.66 -3.88
N PRO A 391 22.24 10.58 -4.57
CA PRO A 391 22.61 9.40 -5.34
C PRO A 391 22.62 8.12 -4.49
N PHE A 392 22.61 6.96 -5.15
CA PHE A 392 22.79 5.70 -4.43
C PHE A 392 24.17 5.64 -3.77
N SER A 393 24.22 5.35 -2.47
CA SER A 393 25.48 5.02 -1.78
C SER A 393 26.09 3.75 -2.35
N ASN A 394 25.27 2.72 -2.52
CA ASN A 394 25.59 1.46 -3.17
C ASN A 394 24.48 1.07 -4.14
N HIS A 395 24.62 1.46 -5.42
CA HIS A 395 23.58 1.23 -6.43
C HIS A 395 23.35 -0.28 -6.68
N ALA A 396 24.42 -1.07 -6.65
CA ALA A 396 24.33 -2.52 -6.87
C ALA A 396 23.48 -3.21 -5.79
N GLU A 397 23.59 -2.77 -4.54
CA GLU A 397 22.79 -3.28 -3.43
C GLU A 397 21.30 -3.00 -3.62
N TYR A 398 20.92 -1.78 -4.00
CA TYR A 398 19.53 -1.45 -4.34
C TYR A 398 18.99 -2.33 -5.48
N ILE A 399 19.79 -2.56 -6.53
CA ILE A 399 19.41 -3.45 -7.64
C ILE A 399 19.13 -4.86 -7.10
N VAL A 400 20.04 -5.41 -6.30
CA VAL A 400 19.88 -6.77 -5.74
C VAL A 400 18.63 -6.87 -4.87
N VAL A 401 18.39 -5.90 -3.99
CA VAL A 401 17.23 -5.91 -3.08
C VAL A 401 15.91 -5.79 -3.85
N VAL A 402 15.79 -4.78 -4.72
CA VAL A 402 14.57 -4.56 -5.51
C VAL A 402 14.30 -5.75 -6.43
N TRP A 403 15.33 -6.30 -7.09
CA TRP A 403 15.18 -7.49 -7.93
C TRP A 403 14.79 -8.71 -7.10
N SER A 404 15.31 -8.87 -5.88
CA SER A 404 14.94 -9.99 -5.01
C SER A 404 13.46 -9.97 -4.66
N PHE A 405 12.92 -8.81 -4.27
CA PHE A 405 11.48 -8.66 -4.01
C PHE A 405 10.64 -8.83 -5.29
N CYS A 406 11.08 -8.29 -6.42
CA CYS A 406 10.38 -8.46 -7.70
C CYS A 406 10.32 -9.93 -8.13
N LEU A 407 11.44 -10.65 -8.04
CA LEU A 407 11.51 -12.08 -8.39
C LEU A 407 10.70 -12.93 -7.40
N LEU A 408 10.73 -12.60 -6.10
CA LEU A 408 9.90 -13.25 -5.09
C LEU A 408 8.41 -13.06 -5.38
N GLY A 409 8.00 -11.83 -5.71
CA GLY A 409 6.64 -11.50 -6.10
C GLY A 409 6.20 -12.24 -7.35
N LEU A 410 6.98 -12.16 -8.44
CA LEU A 410 6.73 -12.91 -9.67
C LEU A 410 6.59 -14.41 -9.39
N TYR A 411 7.46 -14.98 -8.55
CA TYR A 411 7.37 -16.38 -8.14
C TYR A 411 6.09 -16.68 -7.35
N ALA A 412 5.74 -15.86 -6.36
CA ALA A 412 4.54 -16.03 -5.54
C ALA A 412 3.26 -15.98 -6.38
N PHE A 413 3.11 -14.94 -7.21
CA PHE A 413 1.97 -14.78 -8.12
C PHE A 413 1.92 -15.88 -9.19
N TYR A 414 3.05 -16.30 -9.74
CA TYR A 414 3.10 -17.42 -10.66
C TYR A 414 2.62 -18.72 -9.99
N ASN A 415 3.05 -19.01 -8.76
CA ASN A 415 2.56 -20.20 -8.05
C ASN A 415 1.06 -20.12 -7.82
N ALA A 416 0.55 -18.97 -7.36
CA ALA A 416 -0.88 -18.75 -7.14
C ALA A 416 -1.72 -18.98 -8.40
N HIS A 417 -1.29 -18.43 -9.54
CA HIS A 417 -2.03 -18.55 -10.80
C HIS A 417 -1.84 -19.90 -11.50
N ALA A 418 -0.61 -20.46 -11.50
CA ALA A 418 -0.27 -21.62 -12.32
C ALA A 418 -0.34 -22.97 -11.59
N ARG A 419 -0.04 -23.00 -10.29
CA ARG A 419 0.25 -24.24 -9.56
C ARG A 419 -0.73 -24.54 -8.43
N SER A 420 -1.51 -23.55 -7.99
CA SER A 420 -2.44 -23.71 -6.88
C SER A 420 -3.72 -24.46 -7.24
N ALA A 421 -4.41 -24.93 -6.19
CA ALA A 421 -5.72 -25.58 -6.28
C ALA A 421 -5.82 -26.82 -7.16
N ARG A 422 -4.83 -27.72 -7.05
CA ARG A 422 -4.96 -29.06 -7.60
C ARG A 422 -6.09 -29.80 -6.85
N PRO A 423 -7.06 -30.41 -7.55
CA PRO A 423 -8.08 -31.21 -6.89
C PRO A 423 -7.41 -32.35 -6.12
N PRO A 424 -7.95 -32.74 -4.95
CA PRO A 424 -7.43 -33.90 -4.23
C PRO A 424 -7.42 -35.10 -5.19
N THR A 425 -6.25 -35.72 -5.37
CA THR A 425 -6.15 -36.98 -6.09
C THR A 425 -7.13 -37.94 -5.45
N LYS A 426 -8.15 -38.39 -6.21
CA LYS A 426 -9.12 -39.38 -5.74
C LYS A 426 -8.33 -40.53 -5.12
N ARG A 427 -8.37 -40.62 -3.79
CA ARG A 427 -7.82 -41.76 -3.07
C ARG A 427 -8.54 -42.97 -3.66
N LYS A 428 -7.82 -43.86 -4.36
CA LYS A 428 -8.42 -45.12 -4.84
C LYS A 428 -8.91 -45.84 -3.59
N VAL A 429 -10.19 -45.67 -3.27
CA VAL A 429 -10.87 -46.51 -2.29
C VAL A 429 -10.80 -47.90 -2.91
N GLY A 430 -9.89 -48.72 -2.40
CA GLY A 430 -9.80 -50.11 -2.78
C GLY A 430 -11.17 -50.71 -2.59
N LYS A 431 -11.75 -51.24 -3.67
CA LYS A 431 -12.85 -52.19 -3.57
C LYS A 431 -12.33 -53.37 -2.74
N LEU A 432 -12.50 -53.31 -1.43
CA LEU A 432 -12.59 -54.51 -0.60
C LEU A 432 -13.92 -55.15 -1.02
N ARG A 433 -13.86 -55.93 -2.11
CA ARG A 433 -14.88 -56.92 -2.44
C ARG A 433 -14.93 -57.87 -1.25
N GLY A 434 -16.04 -57.83 -0.52
CA GLY A 434 -16.41 -58.91 0.37
C GLY A 434 -16.41 -60.21 -0.41
N LYS A 435 -15.64 -61.18 0.09
CA LYS A 435 -15.97 -62.59 -0.08
C LYS A 435 -16.66 -63.00 1.21
N SER A 436 -17.97 -63.07 1.14
CA SER A 436 -18.75 -64.04 1.91
C SER A 436 -18.46 -65.41 1.30
N ASP A 437 -17.82 -66.28 2.07
CA ASP A 437 -18.02 -67.73 2.00
C ASP A 437 -18.42 -68.18 3.42
#